data_AF-A0A7C1I274-F1
#
_entry.id   AF-A0A7C1I274-F1
#
_cell.length_a   1.000
_cell.length_b   1.000
_cell.length_c   1.000
_cell.angle_alpha   90.00
_cell.angle_beta   90.00
_cell.angle_gamma   90.00
#
_symmetry.space_group_name_H-M   'P 1'
#
loop_
_entity.id
_entity.type
_entity.pdbx_description
1 polymer ?
#
loop_
_entity_poly.entity_id
_entity_poly.type
_entity_poly.pdbx_seq_one_letter_code
_entity_poly.pdbx_strand_id
1 'polypeptide(L)' 'MTESRPNEPDLRVSFAGIELPNPILVASGTFAYGQEVARLYDLSVLGG' A
#
# COMPACT_ATOMS: atom_id res chain seq x y z
N MET A 1 3.04 -1.42 -16.72
CA MET A 1 3.89 -0.23 -16.94
C MET A 1 2.95 0.94 -17.14
N THR A 2 2.46 1.51 -16.03
CA THR A 2 1.42 2.55 -16.05
C THR A 2 2.14 3.88 -16.08
N GLU A 3 1.98 4.65 -17.17
CA GLU A 3 2.57 5.98 -17.31
C GLU A 3 2.00 6.91 -16.24
N SER A 4 2.88 7.53 -15.44
CA SER A 4 2.49 8.48 -14.41
C SER A 4 1.96 9.76 -15.07
N ARG A 5 0.81 10.23 -14.57
CA ARG A 5 0.19 11.45 -15.12
C ARG A 5 1.02 12.66 -14.68
N PRO A 6 1.22 13.67 -15.54
CA PRO A 6 1.96 14.87 -15.15
C PRO A 6 1.19 15.54 -14.00
N ASN A 7 1.82 15.61 -12.82
CA ASN A 7 1.30 16.04 -11.50
C ASN A 7 0.80 14.94 -10.53
N GLU A 8 1.12 13.68 -10.74
CA GLU A 8 0.88 12.66 -9.72
C GLU A 8 1.84 12.83 -8.53
N PRO A 9 1.34 12.97 -7.28
CA PRO A 9 2.20 13.10 -6.11
C PRO A 9 2.94 11.78 -5.85
N ASP A 10 4.23 11.88 -5.56
CA ASP A 10 5.02 10.74 -5.11
C ASP A 10 4.58 10.35 -3.69
N LEU A 11 4.02 9.14 -3.55
CA LEU A 11 3.52 8.64 -2.28
C LEU A 11 4.57 7.85 -1.50
N ARG A 12 5.75 7.56 -2.07
CA ARG A 12 6.76 6.73 -1.41
C ARG A 12 7.21 7.36 -0.08
N VAL A 13 7.36 6.54 0.95
CA VAL A 13 7.79 7.00 2.29
C VAL A 13 8.85 6.09 2.89
N SER A 14 9.84 6.69 3.54
CA SER A 14 10.82 5.99 4.38
C SER A 14 10.35 6.04 5.82
N PHE A 15 10.07 4.88 6.43
CA PHE A 15 9.59 4.81 7.80
C PHE A 15 10.26 3.65 8.54
N ALA A 16 10.74 3.88 9.76
CA ALA A 16 11.36 2.85 10.61
C ALA A 16 12.48 2.01 9.92
N GLY A 17 13.19 2.58 8.95
CA GLY A 17 14.26 1.89 8.19
C GLY A 17 13.78 1.04 7.01
N ILE A 18 12.49 1.09 6.66
CA ILE A 18 11.93 0.45 5.47
C ILE A 18 11.39 1.50 4.49
N GLU A 19 11.53 1.20 3.19
CA GLU A 19 10.97 2.00 2.10
C GLU A 19 9.62 1.42 1.71
N LEU A 20 8.56 2.23 1.82
CA LEU A 20 7.20 1.85 1.45
C LEU A 20 6.79 2.53 0.14
N PRO A 21 6.05 1.84 -0.74
CA PRO A 21 5.58 2.43 -1.99
C PRO A 21 4.55 3.56 -1.76
N ASN A 22 3.85 3.54 -0.63
CA ASN A 22 2.88 4.55 -0.20
C ASN A 22 2.65 4.48 1.33
N PRO A 23 2.03 5.49 1.97
CA PRO A 23 1.81 5.50 3.42
C PRO A 23 0.51 4.79 3.84
N ILE A 24 -0.12 4.00 2.96
CA ILE A 24 -1.41 3.34 3.25
C ILE A 24 -1.13 1.99 3.90
N LEU A 25 -1.51 1.87 5.17
CA LEU A 25 -1.38 0.65 5.96
C LEU A 25 -2.71 0.29 6.59
N VAL A 26 -2.91 -0.99 6.87
CA VAL A 26 -4.08 -1.47 7.58
C VAL A 26 -3.92 -1.27 9.09
N ALA A 27 -5.02 -0.91 9.76
CA ALA A 27 -5.02 -0.82 11.22
C ALA A 27 -4.98 -2.23 11.85
N SER A 28 -4.37 -2.34 13.03
CA SER A 28 -4.31 -3.61 13.76
C SER A 28 -5.72 -4.13 14.08
N GLY A 29 -5.96 -5.40 13.78
CA GLY A 29 -7.24 -6.07 14.05
C GLY A 29 -8.38 -5.73 13.08
N THR A 30 -8.18 -4.88 12.06
CA THR A 30 -9.25 -4.52 11.11
C THR A 30 -9.19 -5.31 9.79
N PHE A 31 -8.13 -6.10 9.61
CA PHE A 31 -7.83 -6.73 8.32
C PHE A 31 -7.45 -8.21 8.40
N ALA A 32 -7.67 -8.84 9.58
CA ALA A 32 -7.29 -10.21 9.87
C ALA A 32 -5.88 -10.54 9.34
N TYR A 33 -5.72 -11.66 8.61
CA TYR A 33 -4.50 -12.03 7.88
C TYR A 33 -4.60 -11.74 6.38
N GLY A 34 -5.50 -10.84 5.98
CA GLY A 34 -5.70 -10.44 4.58
C GLY A 34 -6.35 -11.49 3.67
N GLN A 35 -6.65 -12.70 4.15
CA GLN A 35 -7.19 -13.80 3.32
C GLN A 35 -8.55 -13.49 2.71
N GLU A 36 -9.41 -12.81 3.45
CA GLU A 36 -10.73 -12.39 2.99
C GLU A 36 -10.64 -11.27 1.98
N VAL A 37 -9.75 -10.31 2.21
CA VAL A 37 -9.65 -9.10 1.39
C VAL A 37 -8.82 -9.33 0.13
N ALA A 38 -7.88 -10.28 0.14
CA ALA A 38 -7.15 -10.73 -1.04
C ALA A 38 -8.07 -11.28 -2.15
N ARG A 39 -9.30 -11.70 -1.80
CA ARG A 39 -10.32 -12.12 -2.78
C ARG A 39 -11.01 -10.94 -3.46
N LEU A 40 -10.98 -9.76 -2.84
CA LEU A 40 -11.66 -8.55 -3.29
C LEU A 40 -10.69 -7.54 -3.91
N TYR A 41 -9.44 -7.53 -3.46
CA TYR A 41 -8.44 -6.54 -3.86
C TYR A 41 -7.01 -7.09 -3.79
N ASP A 42 -6.14 -6.58 -4.67
CA ASP A 42 -4.71 -6.92 -4.64
C ASP A 42 -4.03 -6.22 -3.47
N LEU A 43 -3.57 -7.00 -2.49
CA LEU A 43 -2.91 -6.48 -1.30
C LEU A 43 -1.51 -5.92 -1.59
N SER A 44 -0.90 -6.30 -2.72
CA SER A 44 0.46 -5.89 -3.10
C SER A 44 0.59 -4.39 -3.37
N VAL A 45 -0.53 -3.67 -3.50
CA VAL A 45 -0.53 -2.21 -3.71
C VAL A 45 -0.52 -1.42 -2.40
N LEU A 46 -0.72 -2.08 -1.25
CA LEU A 46 -0.61 -1.42 0.05
C LEU A 46 0.85 -1.10 0.37
N GLY A 47 1.04 -0.11 1.24
CA GLY A 47 2.35 0.32 1.71
C GLY A 47 3.03 -0.70 2.60
N GLY A 48 2.26 -1.47 3.36
CA GLY A 48 2.73 -2.55 4.24
C GLY A 48 1.59 -3.38 4.82
#